data_AF-A0A561V0I3-F1
#
_entry.id   AF-A0A561V0I3-F1
#
_cell.length_a   1.000
_cell.length_b   1.000
_cell.length_c   1.000
_cell.angle_alpha   90.00
_cell.angle_beta   90.00
_cell.angle_gamma   90.00
#
_symmetry.space_group_name_H-M   'P 1'
#
loop_
_entity.id
_entity.type
_entity.pdbx_description
1 polymer ?
#
loop_
_entity_poly.entity_id
_entity_poly.type
_entity_poly.pdbx_seq_one_letter_code
_entity_poly.pdbx_strand_id
1 'polypeptide(L)' 'MPIRPFPARPKPRTDFRLGAGSPALAAGAVIENNGGKDYFGNRLRPGAPDIGAYAGRGLR' A
#
# COMPACT_ATOMS: atom_id res chain seq x y z
N MET A 1 28.49 15.10 15.63
CA MET A 1 27.40 14.24 16.15
C MET A 1 26.98 13.29 15.04
N PRO A 2 27.23 11.97 15.08
CA PRO A 2 26.75 11.08 14.04
C PRO A 2 25.24 10.83 14.22
N ILE A 3 24.48 11.02 13.14
CA ILE A 3 23.07 10.63 13.07
C ILE A 3 22.98 9.10 13.19
N ARG A 4 22.39 8.60 14.28
CA ARG A 4 22.08 7.18 14.39
C ARG A 4 20.92 6.88 13.43
N PRO A 5 21.06 5.95 12.48
CA PRO A 5 19.92 5.56 11.64
C PRO A 5 18.84 4.99 12.56
N PHE A 6 17.60 5.47 12.41
CA PHE A 6 16.48 4.86 13.09
C PHE A 6 16.38 3.41 12.61
N PRO A 7 16.34 2.41 13.52
CA PRO A 7 16.11 1.04 13.12
C PRO A 7 14.77 0.98 12.39
N ALA A 8 14.74 0.31 11.23
CA ALA A 8 13.51 0.08 10.49
C ALA A 8 12.51 -0.61 11.45
N ARG A 9 11.37 0.06 11.71
CA ARG A 9 10.36 -0.51 12.59
C ARG A 9 9.88 -1.83 11.99
N PRO A 10 9.81 -2.93 12.77
CA PRO A 10 9.20 -4.16 12.30
C PRO A 10 7.80 -3.87 11.76
N LYS A 11 7.52 -4.32 10.54
CA LYS A 11 6.17 -4.21 9.97
C LYS A 11 5.21 -5.02 10.87
N PRO A 12 4.02 -4.49 11.25
CA PRO A 12 3.00 -5.30 11.94
C PRO A 12 2.60 -6.53 11.09
N ARG A 13 1.94 -7.52 11.71
CA ARG A 13 1.46 -8.78 11.08
C ARG A 13 0.90 -8.60 9.65
N THR A 14 1.02 -9.67 8.86
CA THR A 14 1.66 -9.70 7.53
C THR A 14 0.77 -9.46 6.31
N ASP A 15 -0.54 -9.31 6.47
CA ASP A 15 -1.48 -9.38 5.35
C ASP A 15 -2.66 -8.40 5.49
N PHE A 16 -2.34 -7.11 5.48
CA PHE A 16 -3.29 -6.03 5.11
C PHE A 16 -3.68 -6.05 3.62
N ARG A 17 -3.62 -7.23 2.98
CA ARG A 17 -3.91 -7.39 1.56
C ARG A 17 -5.40 -7.62 1.39
N LEU A 18 -5.97 -7.01 0.36
CA LEU A 18 -7.40 -7.13 0.08
C LEU A 18 -7.71 -8.53 -0.45
N GLY A 19 -8.87 -9.07 -0.11
CA GLY A 19 -9.43 -10.26 -0.76
C GLY A 19 -10.10 -9.91 -2.10
N ALA A 20 -10.28 -10.91 -2.97
CA ALA A 20 -11.05 -10.76 -4.19
C ALA A 20 -12.49 -10.32 -3.88
N GLY A 21 -13.00 -9.32 -4.61
CA GLY A 21 -14.34 -8.76 -4.36
C GLY A 21 -14.43 -7.80 -3.18
N SER A 22 -13.31 -7.43 -2.56
CA SER A 22 -13.33 -6.39 -1.52
C SER A 22 -13.85 -5.06 -2.06
N PRO A 23 -14.74 -4.37 -1.34
CA PRO A 23 -15.23 -3.04 -1.73
C PRO A 23 -14.14 -1.97 -1.69
N ALA A 24 -12.97 -2.29 -1.12
CA ALA A 24 -11.80 -1.41 -1.12
C ALA A 24 -11.04 -1.42 -2.46
N LEU A 25 -11.31 -2.38 -3.36
CA LEU A 25 -10.66 -2.46 -4.66
C LEU A 25 -11.14 -1.33 -5.59
N ALA A 26 -10.21 -0.57 -6.16
CA ALA A 26 -10.48 0.55 -7.08
C ALA A 26 -11.49 1.60 -6.57
N ALA A 27 -11.63 1.74 -5.25
CA ALA A 27 -12.59 2.64 -4.61
C ALA A 27 -11.94 3.92 -4.04
N GLY A 28 -10.63 4.06 -4.16
CA GLY A 28 -9.88 5.21 -3.66
C GLY A 28 -9.86 6.39 -4.62
N ALA A 29 -9.37 7.52 -4.12
CA ALA A 29 -9.11 8.72 -4.91
C ALA A 29 -7.63 8.79 -5.31
N VAL A 30 -7.34 9.29 -6.52
CA VAL A 30 -5.97 9.55 -6.95
C VAL A 30 -5.40 10.69 -6.11
N ILE A 31 -4.32 10.40 -5.39
CA ILE A 31 -3.54 11.39 -4.66
C ILE A 31 -2.23 11.62 -5.43
N GLU A 32 -1.97 12.86 -5.82
CA GLU A 32 -0.71 13.23 -6.46
C GLU A 32 0.48 13.08 -5.50
N ASN A 33 1.69 12.88 -6.04
CA ASN A 33 2.92 12.73 -5.26
C ASN A 33 2.90 11.60 -4.20
N ASN A 34 2.08 10.57 -4.39
CA ASN A 34 1.91 9.43 -3.47
C ASN A 34 3.12 8.46 -3.37
N GLY A 35 4.28 8.81 -3.94
CA GLY A 35 5.47 7.95 -3.97
C GLY A 35 5.38 6.74 -4.91
N GLY A 36 4.24 6.53 -5.58
CA GLY A 36 4.04 5.53 -6.63
C GLY A 36 4.05 4.07 -6.16
N LYS A 37 4.08 3.81 -4.86
CA LYS A 37 4.13 2.46 -4.28
C LYS A 37 3.24 2.31 -3.06
N ASP A 38 2.69 1.11 -2.88
CA ASP A 38 1.97 0.72 -1.67
C ASP A 38 2.92 0.34 -0.52
N TYR A 39 2.36 -0.06 0.62
CA TYR A 39 3.13 -0.46 1.80
C TYR A 39 4.01 -1.71 1.57
N PHE A 40 3.64 -2.57 0.62
CA PHE A 40 4.33 -3.80 0.25
C PHE A 40 5.35 -3.60 -0.87
N GLY A 41 5.46 -2.38 -1.42
CA GLY A 41 6.36 -2.02 -2.51
C GLY A 41 5.77 -2.28 -3.91
N ASN A 42 4.48 -2.64 -4.01
CA ASN A 42 3.81 -2.79 -5.30
C ASN A 42 3.63 -1.41 -5.93
N ARG A 43 3.86 -1.31 -7.25
CA ARG A 43 3.65 -0.07 -7.99
C ARG A 43 2.16 0.25 -8.07
N LEU A 44 1.79 1.48 -7.72
CA LEU A 44 0.43 1.99 -7.89
C LEU A 44 0.10 2.08 -9.37
N ARG A 45 -1.04 1.50 -9.76
CA ARG A 45 -1.53 1.55 -11.14
C ARG A 45 -2.20 2.91 -11.39
N PRO A 46 -2.15 3.44 -12.63
CA PRO A 46 -2.95 4.59 -13.00
C PRO A 46 -4.46 4.28 -12.86
N GLY A 47 -5.26 5.28 -12.52
CA GLY A 47 -6.70 5.12 -12.27
C GLY A 47 -7.05 5.14 -10.78
N ALA A 48 -8.26 4.71 -10.43
CA ALA A 48 -8.72 4.68 -9.04
C ALA A 48 -7.88 3.67 -8.23
N PRO A 49 -7.14 4.11 -7.20
CA PRO A 49 -6.36 3.21 -6.35
C PRO A 49 -7.25 2.39 -5.42
N ASP A 50 -6.68 1.34 -4.84
CA ASP A 50 -7.32 0.60 -3.76
C ASP A 50 -7.28 1.41 -2.45
N ILE A 51 -8.29 1.23 -1.58
CA ILE A 51 -8.31 1.86 -0.26
C ILE A 51 -7.44 1.03 0.71
N GLY A 52 -6.46 1.68 1.32
CA GLY A 52 -5.63 1.10 2.38
C GLY A 52 -4.17 0.90 1.98
N ALA A 53 -3.52 -0.08 2.63
CA ALA A 53 -2.07 -0.27 2.54
C ALA A 53 -1.62 -1.17 1.36
N TYR A 54 -2.56 -1.85 0.70
CA TYR A 54 -2.31 -2.78 -0.40
C TYR A 54 -2.90 -2.27 -1.70
N ALA A 55 -2.09 -2.30 -2.77
CA ALA A 55 -2.52 -2.05 -4.13
C ALA A 55 -2.32 -3.30 -4.99
N GLY A 56 -3.39 -4.01 -5.29
CA GLY A 56 -3.35 -5.24 -6.07
C GLY A 56 -4.72 -5.85 -6.33
N ARG A 57 -4.78 -6.91 -7.13
CA ARG A 57 -6.04 -7.48 -7.67
C ARG A 57 -6.93 -8.19 -6.65
N GLY A 58 -6.59 -8.11 -5.36
CA GLY A 58 -7.15 -8.94 -4.32
C GLY A 58 -6.59 -10.37 -4.35
N LEU A 59 -6.44 -10.97 -3.17
CA LEU A 59 -6.03 -12.36 -3.00
C LEU A 59 -7.28 -13.27 -2.98
N ARG A 60 -7.12 -14.49 -3.50
CA ARG A 60 -8.14 -15.54 -3.40
C ARG A 60 -8.09 -16.25 -2.07
#